data_AF-A0A7Z9Q0R2-F1
#
_entry.id   AF-A0A7Z9Q0R2-F1
#
_cell.length_a   1.000
_cell.length_b   1.000
_cell.length_c   1.000
_cell.angle_alpha   90.00
_cell.angle_beta   90.00
_cell.angle_gamma   90.00
#
_symmetry.space_group_name_H-M   'P 1'
#
loop_
_entity.id
_entity.type
_entity.pdbx_description
1 polymer ?
#
loop_
_entity_poly.entity_id
_entity_poly.type
_entity_poly.pdbx_seq_one_letter_code
_entity_poly.pdbx_strand_id
1 'polypeptide(L)'
;MFLAVFYFFIATNTQTGWLFLLSAFLLGLLVFSWAVGRRSCEELSLTYRWLSEPQKGHPFRIEIRLKNEGSSAKRELRVDCPTPPWASEEQDFSWAIPVLQPGQIATTSFQLTP
;
A
#
# COMPACT_ATOMS: atom_id res chain seq x y z
N MET A 1 2.42 48.41 31.59
CA MET A 1 1.96 47.05 31.97
C MET A 1 0.71 46.62 31.19
N PHE A 2 -0.40 47.37 31.24
CA PHE A 2 -1.65 47.03 30.51
C PHE A 2 -1.49 46.84 29.00
N LEU A 3 -0.73 47.72 28.33
CA LEU A 3 -0.46 47.59 26.89
C LEU A 3 0.26 46.27 26.54
N ALA A 4 1.22 45.86 27.37
CA ALA A 4 1.99 44.63 27.17
C ALA A 4 1.10 43.38 27.33
N VAL A 5 0.19 43.38 28.31
CA VAL A 5 -0.79 42.28 28.50
C VAL A 5 -1.74 42.20 27.30
N PHE A 6 -2.23 43.33 26.80
CA PHE A 6 -3.11 43.36 25.62
C PHE A 6 -2.42 42.80 24.36
N TYR A 7 -1.18 43.23 24.08
CA TYR A 7 -0.40 42.69 22.95
C TYR A 7 -0.10 41.20 23.11
N PHE A 8 0.18 40.72 24.32
CA PHE A 8 0.41 39.31 24.59
C PHE A 8 -0.81 38.45 24.23
N PHE A 9 -2.01 38.88 24.60
CA PHE A 9 -3.25 38.17 24.23
C PHE A 9 -3.48 38.16 22.71
N ILE A 10 -3.28 39.29 22.02
CA ILE A 10 -3.44 39.34 20.55
C ILE A 10 -2.42 38.44 19.86
N ALA A 11 -1.15 38.52 20.27
CA ALA A 11 -0.07 37.72 19.70
C ALA A 11 -0.35 36.22 19.89
N THR A 12 -0.80 35.81 21.08
CA THR A 12 -1.12 34.41 21.39
C THR A 12 -2.29 33.92 20.55
N ASN A 13 -3.40 34.66 20.48
CA ASN A 13 -4.56 34.28 19.66
C ASN A 13 -4.22 34.22 18.16
N THR A 14 -3.39 35.13 17.67
CA THR A 14 -2.93 35.14 16.27
C THR A 14 -2.03 33.93 15.99
N GLN A 15 -1.07 33.65 16.88
CA GLN A 15 -0.19 32.49 16.75
C GLN A 15 -0.97 31.17 16.79
N THR A 16 -1.96 31.06 17.68
CA THR A 16 -2.87 29.92 17.75
C THR A 16 -3.72 29.80 16.47
N GLY A 17 -4.20 30.92 15.91
CA GLY A 17 -4.91 30.93 14.63
C GLY A 17 -4.07 30.37 13.48
N TRP A 18 -2.81 30.77 13.36
CA TRP A 18 -1.88 30.23 12.37
C TRP A 18 -1.60 28.74 12.57
N LEU A 19 -1.50 28.28 13.81
CA LEU A 19 -1.35 26.86 14.12
C LEU A 19 -2.57 26.04 13.67
N PHE A 20 -3.79 26.54 13.86
CA PHE A 20 -4.99 25.85 13.38
C PHE A 20 -5.04 25.79 11.86
N LEU A 21 -4.68 26.88 11.17
CA LEU A 21 -4.66 26.93 9.71
C LEU A 21 -3.64 25.95 9.12
N LEU A 22 -2.42 25.92 9.68
CA LEU A 22 -1.40 24.95 9.28
C LEU A 22 -1.82 23.51 9.58
N SER A 23 -2.42 23.27 10.75
CA SER A 23 -2.89 21.94 11.14
C SER A 23 -4.00 21.44 10.20
N ALA A 24 -4.96 22.30 9.86
CA ALA A 24 -6.03 21.97 8.92
C ALA A 24 -5.47 21.70 7.51
N PHE A 25 -4.49 22.49 7.07
CA PHE A 25 -3.82 22.27 5.78
C PHE A 25 -3.07 20.93 5.73
N LEU A 26 -2.29 20.61 6.77
CA LEU A 26 -1.58 19.33 6.88
C LEU A 26 -2.55 18.15 6.95
N LEU A 27 -3.65 18.29 7.69
CA LEU A 27 -4.70 17.29 7.75
C LEU A 27 -5.33 17.07 6.36
N GLY A 28 -5.57 18.15 5.61
CA GLY A 28 -6.06 18.07 4.23
C GLY A 28 -5.11 17.30 3.31
N LEU A 29 -3.80 17.59 3.39
CA LEU A 29 -2.77 16.85 2.63
C LEU A 29 -2.70 15.37 3.03
N LEU A 30 -2.87 15.06 4.31
CA LEU A 30 -2.87 13.69 4.81
C LEU A 30 -4.07 12.92 4.24
N VAL A 31 -5.28 13.49 4.32
CA VAL A 31 -6.50 12.86 3.77
C VAL A 31 -6.38 12.69 2.26
N PHE A 32 -5.85 13.69 1.55
CA PHE A 32 -5.65 13.63 0.11
C PHE A 32 -4.67 12.53 -0.29
N SER A 33 -3.50 12.47 0.36
CA SER A 33 -2.49 11.45 0.06
C SER A 33 -2.99 10.03 0.38
N TRP A 34 -3.73 9.86 1.48
CA TRP A 34 -4.38 8.60 1.82
C TRP A 34 -5.41 8.18 0.76
N ALA A 35 -6.28 9.10 0.31
CA ALA A 35 -7.28 8.82 -0.70
C ALA A 35 -6.65 8.43 -2.05
N VAL A 36 -5.59 9.13 -2.47
CA VAL A 36 -4.83 8.82 -3.69
C VAL A 36 -4.14 7.46 -3.58
N GLY A 37 -3.48 7.18 -2.44
CA GLY A 37 -2.82 5.90 -2.20
C GLY A 37 -3.78 4.73 -2.26
N ARG A 38 -4.96 4.86 -1.62
CA ARG A 38 -6.00 3.82 -1.64
C ARG A 38 -6.50 3.52 -3.07
N ARG A 39 -6.85 4.55 -3.83
CA ARG A 39 -7.27 4.40 -5.23
C ARG A 39 -6.19 3.74 -6.08
N SER A 40 -4.93 4.11 -5.85
CA SER A 40 -3.81 3.53 -6.58
C SER A 40 -3.67 2.01 -6.37
N CYS A 41 -4.00 1.50 -5.19
CA CYS A 41 -4.00 0.06 -4.92
C CYS A 41 -5.25 -0.66 -5.45
N GLU A 42 -6.41 0.01 -5.46
CA GLU A 42 -7.66 -0.56 -6.01
C GLU A 42 -7.58 -0.79 -7.53
N GLU A 43 -6.70 -0.07 -8.22
CA GLU A 43 -6.38 -0.25 -9.65
C GLU A 43 -5.47 -1.47 -9.94
N LEU A 44 -5.04 -2.21 -8.92
CA LEU A 44 -4.24 -3.42 -9.06
C LEU A 44 -5.11 -4.67 -8.89
N SER A 45 -5.05 -5.56 -9.87
CA SER A 45 -5.73 -6.84 -9.83
C SER A 45 -4.71 -7.96 -9.61
N LEU A 46 -4.91 -8.74 -8.54
CA LEU A 46 -4.07 -9.87 -8.18
C LEU A 46 -4.86 -11.16 -8.39
N THR A 47 -4.35 -12.06 -9.22
CA THR A 47 -4.99 -13.34 -9.52
C THR A 47 -4.03 -14.49 -9.23
N TYR A 48 -4.55 -15.56 -8.65
CA TYR A 48 -3.81 -16.78 -8.35
C TYR A 48 -4.29 -17.91 -9.24
N ARG A 49 -3.35 -18.73 -9.73
CA ARG A 49 -3.66 -19.91 -10.53
C ARG A 49 -2.82 -21.10 -10.06
N TRP A 50 -3.48 -22.22 -9.85
CA TRP A 50 -2.81 -23.48 -9.53
C TRP A 50 -2.41 -24.14 -10.85
N LEU A 51 -1.12 -24.45 -11.01
CA LEU A 51 -0.61 -25.10 -12.22
C LEU A 51 -0.79 -26.62 -12.17
N SER A 52 -0.93 -27.18 -10.98
CA SER A 52 -1.16 -28.61 -10.73
C SER A 52 -2.11 -28.77 -9.56
N GLU A 53 -2.83 -29.90 -9.53
CA GLU A 53 -3.74 -30.23 -8.44
C GLU A 53 -2.94 -30.55 -7.17
N PRO A 54 -3.27 -29.96 -6.01
CA PRO A 54 -2.52 -30.18 -4.78
C PRO A 54 -2.70 -31.62 -4.31
N GLN A 55 -1.59 -32.34 -4.17
CA GLN A 55 -1.55 -33.67 -3.59
C GLN A 55 -0.77 -33.64 -2.28
N LYS A 56 -1.28 -34.34 -1.26
CA LYS A 56 -0.70 -34.36 0.09
C LYS A 56 0.77 -34.75 0.07
N GLY A 57 1.63 -33.92 0.65
CA GLY A 57 3.07 -34.17 0.74
C GLY A 57 3.84 -34.03 -0.58
N HIS A 58 3.19 -33.62 -1.67
CA HIS A 58 3.84 -33.35 -2.95
C HIS A 58 3.87 -31.85 -3.24
N PRO A 59 5.03 -31.30 -3.65
CA PRO A 59 5.13 -29.89 -3.98
C PRO A 59 4.29 -29.60 -5.23
N PHE A 60 3.50 -28.54 -5.18
CA PHE A 60 2.75 -28.02 -6.31
C PHE A 60 3.11 -26.55 -6.56
N ARG A 61 2.88 -26.09 -7.79
CA ARG A 61 3.27 -24.74 -8.20
C ARG A 61 2.07 -23.81 -8.26
N ILE A 62 2.19 -22.66 -7.62
CA ILE A 62 1.22 -21.58 -7.68
C ILE A 62 1.80 -20.47 -8.56
N GLU A 63 1.01 -20.01 -9.52
CA GLU A 63 1.29 -18.85 -10.34
C GLU A 63 0.53 -17.65 -9.79
N ILE A 64 1.24 -16.54 -9.59
CA ILE A 64 0.68 -15.25 -9.20
C ILE A 64 0.76 -14.32 -10.39
N ARG A 65 -0.34 -13.67 -10.71
CA ARG A 65 -0.43 -12.64 -11.75
C ARG A 65 -0.86 -11.34 -11.12
N LEU A 66 -0.05 -10.31 -11.28
CA LEU A 66 -0.38 -8.95 -10.90
C LEU A 66 -0.60 -8.12 -12.16
N LYS A 67 -1.77 -7.52 -12.29
CA LYS A 67 -2.15 -6.68 -13.42
C LYS A 67 -2.41 -5.26 -12.94
N ASN A 68 -1.85 -4.29 -13.66
CA ASN A 68 -2.20 -2.89 -13.49
C ASN A 68 -3.38 -2.53 -14.40
N GLU A 69 -4.56 -2.35 -13.81
CA GLU A 69 -5.77 -1.94 -14.53
C GLU A 69 -5.96 -0.42 -14.55
N GLY A 70 -5.10 0.30 -13.82
CA GLY A 70 -5.07 1.75 -13.76
C GLY A 70 -4.50 2.40 -15.01
N SER A 71 -4.59 3.73 -15.03
CA SER A 71 -4.08 4.59 -16.10
C SER A 71 -2.65 5.08 -15.86
N SER A 72 -2.04 4.76 -14.72
CA SER A 72 -0.71 5.22 -14.30
C SER A 72 0.24 4.06 -14.06
N ALA A 73 1.53 4.26 -14.36
CA ALA A 73 2.57 3.29 -14.02
C ALA A 73 2.71 3.20 -12.50
N LYS A 74 2.68 1.98 -11.97
CA LYS A 74 2.92 1.70 -10.55
C LYS A 74 4.39 1.31 -10.38
N ARG A 75 5.03 1.76 -9.31
CA ARG A 75 6.47 1.56 -9.05
C ARG A 75 6.67 0.96 -7.67
N GLU A 76 7.78 0.25 -7.50
CA GLU A 76 8.21 -0.33 -6.22
C GLU A 76 7.10 -1.17 -5.56
N LEU A 77 6.37 -1.92 -6.39
CA LEU A 77 5.31 -2.78 -5.90
C LEU A 77 5.93 -3.98 -5.19
N ARG A 78 5.33 -4.36 -4.07
CA ARG A 78 5.70 -5.55 -3.32
C ARG A 78 4.45 -6.39 -3.09
N VAL A 79 4.54 -7.66 -3.46
CA VAL A 79 3.52 -8.66 -3.18
C VAL A 79 4.09 -9.59 -2.12
N ASP A 80 3.51 -9.51 -0.92
CA ASP A 80 3.83 -10.41 0.17
C ASP A 80 2.78 -11.52 0.21
N CYS A 81 3.23 -12.76 0.08
CA CYS A 81 2.39 -13.94 0.15
C CYS A 81 2.77 -14.72 1.42
N PRO A 82 1.99 -14.56 2.51
CA PRO A 82 2.23 -15.31 3.72
C PRO A 82 1.97 -16.79 3.48
N THR A 83 2.70 -17.63 4.19
CA THR A 83 2.49 -19.07 4.15
C THR A 83 1.05 -19.41 4.56
N PRO A 84 0.28 -20.15 3.75
CA PRO A 84 -1.06 -20.57 4.14
C PRO A 84 -0.99 -21.64 5.24
N PRO A 85 -1.98 -21.72 6.15
CA PRO A 85 -1.92 -22.56 7.34
C PRO A 85 -1.94 -24.08 7.06
N TRP A 86 -2.29 -24.47 5.83
CA TRP A 86 -2.28 -25.87 5.39
C TRP A 86 -0.95 -26.29 4.76
N ALA A 87 -0.02 -25.37 4.50
CA ALA A 87 1.28 -25.73 3.96
C ALA A 87 2.16 -26.32 5.06
N SER A 88 2.84 -27.41 4.72
CA SER A 88 3.75 -28.12 5.62
C SER A 88 5.08 -27.37 5.87
N GLU A 89 5.45 -26.45 4.97
CA GLU A 89 6.70 -25.68 5.05
C GLU A 89 6.42 -24.18 5.10
N GLU A 90 7.02 -23.51 6.08
CA GLU A 90 6.89 -22.06 6.27
C GLU A 90 7.85 -21.34 5.32
N GLN A 91 7.30 -20.85 4.21
CA GLN A 91 8.04 -20.13 3.19
C GLN A 91 7.31 -18.84 2.84
N ASP A 92 7.66 -17.77 3.56
CA ASP A 92 7.19 -16.43 3.25
C ASP A 92 7.78 -15.96 1.93
N PHE A 93 6.91 -15.84 0.92
CA PHE A 93 7.29 -15.42 -0.41
C PHE A 93 7.03 -13.93 -0.59
N SER A 94 8.08 -13.17 -0.89
CA SER A 94 8.01 -11.75 -1.20
C SER A 94 8.50 -11.51 -2.62
N TRP A 95 7.66 -10.89 -3.44
CA TRP A 95 7.99 -10.54 -4.82
C TRP A 95 7.98 -9.03 -5.03
N ALA A 96 9.15 -8.49 -5.35
CA ALA A 96 9.31 -7.07 -5.70
C ALA A 96 9.20 -6.87 -7.22
N ILE A 97 8.40 -5.89 -7.62
CA ILE A 97 8.15 -5.51 -9.01
C ILE A 97 8.56 -4.03 -9.16
N PRO A 98 9.70 -3.74 -9.83
CA PRO A 98 10.24 -2.39 -9.88
C PRO A 98 9.28 -1.38 -10.53
N VAL A 99 8.69 -1.76 -11.67
CA VAL A 99 7.74 -0.93 -12.42
C VAL A 99 6.73 -1.84 -13.13
N LEU A 100 5.45 -1.46 -13.06
CA LEU A 100 4.35 -2.09 -13.79
C LEU A 100 3.57 -1.03 -14.57
N GLN A 101 3.67 -1.06 -15.90
CA GLN A 101 3.01 -0.10 -16.79
C GLN A 101 1.48 -0.31 -16.82
N PRO A 102 0.69 0.70 -17.19
CA PRO A 102 -0.75 0.55 -17.41
C PRO A 102 -1.07 -0.61 -18.36
N GLY A 103 -1.99 -1.50 -17.96
CA GLY A 103 -2.38 -2.68 -18.74
C GLY A 103 -1.36 -3.83 -18.73
N GLN A 104 -0.18 -3.64 -18.13
CA GLN A 104 0.83 -4.69 -18.06
C GLN A 104 0.47 -5.74 -17.00
N ILE A 105 0.81 -6.99 -17.31
CA ILE A 105 0.71 -8.12 -16.38
C ILE A 105 2.13 -8.57 -16.05
N ALA A 106 2.44 -8.61 -14.77
CA ALA A 106 3.61 -9.30 -14.25
C ALA A 106 3.18 -10.66 -13.70
N THR A 107 4.02 -11.67 -13.89
CA THR A 107 3.75 -13.03 -13.43
C THR A 107 4.96 -13.56 -12.67
N THR A 108 4.71 -14.26 -11.56
CA THR A 108 5.72 -15.07 -10.87
C THR A 108 5.14 -16.42 -10.47
N SER A 109 6.00 -17.35 -10.07
CA SER A 109 5.56 -18.65 -9.60
C SER A 109 6.45 -19.15 -8.48
N PHE A 110 5.85 -19.82 -7.50
CA PHE A 110 6.53 -20.42 -6.37
C PHE A 110 5.92 -21.79 -6.06
N GLN A 111 6.64 -22.60 -5.29
CA GLN A 111 6.22 -23.95 -4.92
C GLN A 111 5.74 -23.96 -3.47
N LEU A 112 4.68 -24.72 -3.21
CA LEU A 112 4.20 -25.01 -1.87
C LEU A 112 3.96 -26.50 -1.73
N THR A 113 4.12 -27.00 -0.51
CA THR A 113 3.84 -28.39 -0.15
C THR A 113 2.69 -28.42 0.86
N PRO A 114 1.56 -29.10 0.57
CA PRO A 114 0.45 -29.26 1.49
C PRO A 114 0.75 -30.37 2.50
#